data_AF-A0AAU5XL36-F1
#
_entry.id   AF-A0AAU5XL36-F1
#
_cell.length_a   1.000
_cell.length_b   1.000
_cell.length_c   1.000
_cell.angle_alpha   90.00
_cell.angle_beta   90.00
_cell.angle_gamma   90.00
#
_symmetry.space_group_name_H-M   'P 1'
#
loop_
_entity.id
_entity.type
_entity.pdbx_description
1 polymer ?
#
loop_
_entity_poly.entity_id
_entity_poly.type
_entity_poly.pdbx_seq_one_letter_code
_entity_poly.pdbx_strand_id
1 'polypeptide(L)'
;MARTRGRAAAAALVAGTLTAASCGHHVPTTPPIRVGAPRIAASTLKLAPAEADGLTRFDSWPKACELLTADDLKAVLPQVTKVEQTPHEQQIRVTNLGEGAGDDDRDAPGTACDTRFWVAGDEKRPRSQPDLVRVEDVAVGDSDTVQDNYDTLAKGRPRVPGGLGARECVLVGTDYYCRMSHIAFSVGTGPTLFIDSFAGQPKRTDAHAYWVHTVLPELVRSVASKLPAT
;
A
#
# COMPACT_ATOMS: atom_id res chain seq x y z
N MET A 1 81.74 15.86 58.52
CA MET A 1 80.27 15.75 58.58
C MET A 1 79.68 16.24 57.26
N ALA A 2 78.87 15.40 56.63
CA ALA A 2 78.30 15.50 55.28
C ALA A 2 77.33 16.70 55.16
N ARG A 3 77.43 17.55 54.13
CA ARG A 3 76.96 17.46 52.73
C ARG A 3 75.44 17.61 52.51
N THR A 4 75.13 18.72 51.84
CA THR A 4 74.12 18.93 50.77
C THR A 4 72.63 19.05 51.10
N ARG A 5 72.14 20.29 50.92
CA ARG A 5 70.74 20.67 50.67
C ARG A 5 70.29 20.16 49.29
N GLY A 6 69.11 19.56 49.22
CA GLY A 6 68.39 19.27 47.98
C GLY A 6 66.98 19.88 48.04
N ARG A 7 66.67 20.77 47.10
CA ARG A 7 65.35 21.39 46.89
C ARG A 7 64.62 20.69 45.73
N ALA A 8 63.28 20.80 45.80
CA ALA A 8 62.30 20.91 44.71
C ALA A 8 61.71 19.63 44.08
N ALA A 9 60.45 19.39 44.46
CA ALA A 9 59.23 19.34 43.63
C ALA A 9 59.20 18.58 42.29
N ALA A 10 58.26 17.62 42.20
CA ALA A 10 57.51 17.33 40.99
C ALA A 10 56.10 16.83 41.36
N ALA A 11 55.09 17.67 41.15
CA ALA A 11 53.68 17.31 41.24
C ALA A 11 53.24 16.79 39.86
N ALA A 12 52.82 15.52 39.79
CA ALA A 12 52.24 14.93 38.59
C ALA A 12 50.70 15.01 38.68
N LEU A 13 50.12 16.00 38.01
CA LEU A 13 48.69 16.06 37.70
C LEU A 13 48.38 15.03 36.61
N VAL A 14 47.77 13.91 36.99
CA VAL A 14 47.21 12.96 36.02
C VAL A 14 45.84 13.50 35.61
N ALA A 15 45.81 14.20 34.48
CA ALA A 15 44.58 14.57 33.80
C ALA A 15 43.99 13.30 33.14
N GLY A 16 43.03 12.69 33.81
CA GLY A 16 42.22 11.61 33.23
C GLY A 16 41.36 12.18 32.10
N THR A 17 41.72 11.84 30.87
CA THR A 17 40.90 12.09 29.69
C THR A 17 39.66 11.20 29.76
N LEU A 18 38.54 11.82 30.17
CA LEU A 18 37.19 11.27 29.96
C LEU A 18 36.99 11.14 28.45
N THR A 19 37.22 9.94 27.92
CA THR A 19 36.76 9.56 26.60
C THR A 19 35.24 9.53 26.64
N ALA A 20 34.63 10.58 26.10
CA ALA A 20 33.20 10.61 25.81
C ALA A 20 32.91 9.41 24.90
N ALA A 21 32.27 8.38 25.47
CA ALA A 21 31.60 7.36 24.71
C ALA A 21 30.52 8.07 23.89
N SER A 22 30.86 8.36 22.63
CA SER A 22 29.91 8.71 21.59
C SER A 22 28.81 7.67 21.63
N CYS A 23 27.62 8.08 22.07
CA CYS A 23 26.40 7.30 21.92
C CYS A 23 26.22 7.05 20.42
N GLY A 24 26.69 5.89 19.99
CA GLY A 24 26.63 5.43 18.62
C GLY A 24 25.19 5.54 18.14
N HIS A 25 24.99 6.39 17.15
CA HIS A 25 23.75 6.51 16.42
C HIS A 25 23.28 5.11 16.01
N HIS A 26 22.03 4.76 16.34
CA HIS A 26 21.36 3.61 15.77
C HIS A 26 21.37 3.76 14.25
N VAL A 27 22.21 2.96 13.59
CA VAL A 27 22.16 2.79 12.14
C VAL A 27 20.87 2.03 11.84
N PRO A 28 19.96 2.55 11.00
CA PRO A 28 18.79 1.80 10.56
C PRO A 28 19.25 0.47 9.95
N THR A 29 18.86 -0.65 10.55
CA THR A 29 19.35 -1.99 10.17
C THR A 29 18.73 -2.52 8.89
N THR A 30 17.70 -1.87 8.35
CA THR A 30 17.05 -2.25 7.09
C THR A 30 17.52 -1.31 5.98
N PRO A 31 18.14 -1.83 4.90
CA PRO A 31 18.43 -1.02 3.71
C PRO A 31 17.14 -0.41 3.15
N PRO A 32 17.18 0.84 2.61
CA PRO A 32 16.00 1.45 2.02
C PRO A 32 15.34 0.56 0.96
N ILE A 33 14.00 0.55 0.95
CA ILE A 33 13.23 -0.29 0.03
C ILE A 33 13.24 0.32 -1.37
N ARG A 34 13.64 -0.45 -2.37
CA ARG A 34 13.55 -0.05 -3.78
C ARG A 34 12.12 -0.22 -4.28
N VAL A 35 11.66 0.75 -5.06
CA VAL A 35 10.40 0.69 -5.79
C VAL A 35 10.71 0.32 -7.24
N GLY A 36 10.13 -0.79 -7.69
CA GLY A 36 10.17 -1.25 -9.07
C GLY A 36 8.98 -0.74 -9.89
N ALA A 37 8.83 -1.29 -11.09
CA ALA A 37 7.72 -0.99 -11.97
C ALA A 37 6.64 -2.09 -11.87
N PRO A 38 5.36 -1.77 -12.10
CA PRO A 38 4.29 -2.75 -12.08
C PRO A 38 4.45 -3.75 -13.22
N ARG A 39 4.03 -4.99 -12.95
CA ARG A 39 3.84 -5.97 -14.01
C ARG A 39 2.53 -5.64 -14.73
N ILE A 40 2.63 -5.33 -16.01
CA ILE A 40 1.47 -5.14 -16.88
C ILE A 40 1.02 -6.52 -17.36
N ALA A 41 -0.23 -6.86 -17.09
CA ALA A 41 -0.78 -8.15 -17.49
C ALA A 41 -0.80 -8.29 -19.02
N ALA A 42 -0.47 -9.49 -19.51
CA ALA A 42 -0.50 -9.79 -20.95
C ALA A 42 -1.93 -9.98 -21.49
N SER A 43 -2.88 -10.22 -20.60
CA SER A 43 -4.30 -10.41 -20.91
C SER A 43 -5.15 -9.85 -19.78
N THR A 44 -6.30 -9.28 -20.14
CA THR A 44 -7.28 -8.80 -19.18
C THR A 44 -8.25 -9.91 -18.78
N LEU A 45 -8.82 -9.78 -17.59
CA LEU A 45 -9.92 -10.58 -17.09
C LEU A 45 -11.17 -10.31 -17.92
N LYS A 46 -12.01 -11.34 -18.02
CA LYS A 46 -13.36 -11.21 -18.59
C LYS A 46 -14.35 -11.03 -17.46
N LEU A 47 -15.14 -9.96 -17.54
CA LEU A 47 -16.25 -9.73 -16.63
C LEU A 47 -17.51 -10.37 -17.19
N ALA A 48 -18.31 -11.00 -16.32
CA ALA A 48 -19.63 -11.47 -16.70
C ALA A 48 -20.55 -10.25 -16.97
N PRO A 49 -21.54 -10.40 -17.87
CA PRO A 49 -22.47 -9.32 -18.16
C PRO A 49 -23.27 -8.92 -16.92
N ALA A 50 -23.71 -7.66 -16.88
CA ALA A 50 -24.64 -7.17 -15.89
C ALA A 50 -26.02 -7.85 -16.04
N GLU A 51 -26.72 -7.99 -14.92
CA GLU A 51 -28.13 -8.38 -14.87
C GLU A 51 -29.03 -7.15 -15.13
N ALA A 52 -30.35 -7.36 -15.07
CA ALA A 52 -31.33 -6.31 -15.35
C ALA A 52 -31.27 -5.13 -14.35
N ASP A 53 -30.64 -5.35 -13.19
CA ASP A 53 -30.47 -4.37 -12.13
C ASP A 53 -29.15 -3.57 -12.27
N GLY A 54 -28.41 -3.81 -13.36
CA GLY A 54 -27.17 -3.10 -13.72
C GLY A 54 -25.91 -3.68 -13.08
N LEU A 55 -26.03 -4.60 -12.12
CA LEU A 55 -24.91 -5.29 -11.52
C LEU A 55 -24.63 -6.64 -12.16
N THR A 56 -23.36 -6.99 -12.24
CA THR A 56 -22.94 -8.36 -12.49
C THR A 56 -23.22 -9.20 -11.23
N ARG A 57 -23.61 -10.47 -11.37
CA ARG A 57 -23.81 -11.36 -10.21
C ARG A 57 -22.57 -11.44 -9.34
N PHE A 58 -22.72 -11.26 -8.03
CA PHE A 58 -21.60 -11.23 -7.08
C PHE A 58 -20.71 -12.48 -7.09
N ASP A 59 -21.29 -13.67 -7.34
CA ASP A 59 -20.53 -14.92 -7.45
C ASP A 59 -19.59 -14.96 -8.67
N SER A 60 -19.83 -14.10 -9.66
CA SER A 60 -19.07 -13.96 -10.89
C SER A 60 -18.14 -12.75 -10.94
N TRP A 61 -18.07 -11.96 -9.86
CA TRP A 61 -17.09 -10.88 -9.75
C TRP A 61 -15.65 -11.45 -9.73
N PRO A 62 -14.66 -10.66 -10.20
CA PRO A 62 -13.26 -11.01 -10.00
C PRO A 62 -12.99 -11.32 -8.52
N LYS A 63 -12.05 -12.22 -8.25
CA LYS A 63 -11.56 -12.41 -6.89
C LYS A 63 -10.49 -11.38 -6.62
N ALA A 64 -10.68 -10.52 -5.62
CA ALA A 64 -9.76 -9.41 -5.33
C ALA A 64 -8.31 -9.87 -5.10
N CYS A 65 -8.09 -11.06 -4.52
CA CYS A 65 -6.75 -11.59 -4.34
C CYS A 65 -6.02 -11.97 -5.65
N GLU A 66 -6.76 -12.16 -6.75
CA GLU A 66 -6.19 -12.40 -8.07
C GLU A 66 -5.81 -11.09 -8.79
N LEU A 67 -6.45 -9.97 -8.39
CA LEU A 67 -6.18 -8.64 -8.94
C LEU A 67 -4.82 -8.08 -8.51
N LEU A 68 -4.35 -8.40 -7.30
CA LEU A 68 -2.99 -8.11 -6.86
C LEU A 68 -2.35 -9.38 -6.32
N THR A 69 -1.44 -9.99 -7.09
CA THR A 69 -0.77 -11.22 -6.68
C THR A 69 0.54 -10.93 -5.94
N ALA A 70 1.10 -11.95 -5.29
CA ALA A 70 2.44 -11.87 -4.71
C ALA A 70 3.52 -11.48 -5.75
N ASP A 71 3.38 -11.89 -7.01
CA ASP A 71 4.32 -11.55 -8.08
C ASP A 71 4.22 -10.06 -8.46
N ASP A 72 3.01 -9.51 -8.50
CA ASP A 72 2.81 -8.08 -8.77
C ASP A 72 3.38 -7.22 -7.65
N LEU A 73 3.14 -7.62 -6.40
CA LEU A 73 3.70 -6.96 -5.24
C LEU A 73 5.23 -7.02 -5.26
N LYS A 74 5.83 -8.17 -5.62
CA LYS A 74 7.29 -8.31 -5.77
C LYS A 74 7.86 -7.53 -6.95
N ALA A 75 7.10 -7.31 -8.01
CA ALA A 75 7.54 -6.46 -9.12
C ALA A 75 7.70 -5.00 -8.67
N VAL A 76 6.73 -4.50 -7.89
CA VAL A 76 6.76 -3.13 -7.33
C VAL A 76 7.69 -3.03 -6.11
N LEU A 77 7.79 -4.08 -5.29
CA LEU A 77 8.63 -4.14 -4.09
C LEU A 77 9.54 -5.38 -4.15
N PRO A 78 10.65 -5.33 -4.88
CA PRO A 78 11.53 -6.49 -5.09
C PRO A 78 12.17 -7.06 -3.82
N GLN A 79 12.07 -6.35 -2.70
CA GLN A 79 12.59 -6.76 -1.40
C GLN A 79 11.57 -7.50 -0.54
N VAL A 80 10.35 -7.76 -1.05
CA VAL A 80 9.33 -8.56 -0.36
C VAL A 80 9.79 -10.02 -0.24
N THR A 81 9.88 -10.52 0.99
CA THR A 81 10.33 -11.89 1.28
C THR A 81 9.17 -12.85 1.45
N LYS A 82 8.04 -12.36 2.00
CA LYS A 82 6.86 -13.15 2.29
C LYS A 82 5.60 -12.37 1.96
N VAL A 83 4.60 -13.07 1.44
CA VAL A 83 3.26 -12.54 1.13
C VAL A 83 2.23 -13.54 1.64
N GLU A 84 1.21 -13.04 2.32
CA GLU A 84 0.03 -13.79 2.75
C GLU A 84 -1.21 -13.03 2.29
N GLN A 85 -2.12 -13.73 1.63
CA GLN A 85 -3.36 -13.15 1.12
C GLN A 85 -4.54 -13.77 1.84
N THR A 86 -5.44 -12.92 2.34
CA THR A 86 -6.69 -13.34 2.99
C THR A 86 -7.87 -12.75 2.22
N PRO A 87 -8.69 -13.58 1.56
CA PRO A 87 -9.91 -13.09 0.94
C PRO A 87 -10.95 -12.73 2.01
N HIS A 88 -11.72 -11.70 1.74
CA HIS A 88 -12.79 -11.23 2.59
C HIS A 88 -14.07 -11.08 1.77
N GLU A 89 -15.20 -11.36 2.40
CA GLU A 89 -16.51 -11.02 1.89
C GLU A 89 -16.83 -9.58 2.32
N GLN A 90 -17.47 -8.82 1.44
CA GLN A 90 -17.95 -7.49 1.76
C GLN A 90 -19.45 -7.41 1.57
N GLN A 91 -20.06 -6.55 2.38
CA GLN A 91 -21.40 -6.07 2.12
C GLN A 91 -21.30 -4.93 1.12
N ILE A 92 -21.77 -5.18 -0.09
CA ILE A 92 -21.79 -4.17 -1.13
C ILE A 92 -23.14 -3.48 -1.07
N ARG A 93 -23.10 -2.19 -0.73
CA ARG A 93 -24.26 -1.31 -0.88
C ARG A 93 -24.37 -0.90 -2.34
N VAL A 94 -25.47 -1.30 -2.97
CA VAL A 94 -25.73 -0.97 -4.36
C VAL A 94 -26.54 0.30 -4.42
N THR A 95 -25.94 1.38 -4.93
CA THR A 95 -26.67 2.62 -5.16
C THR A 95 -27.48 2.50 -6.47
N ASN A 96 -28.76 2.90 -6.46
CA ASN A 96 -29.64 3.00 -7.65
C ASN A 96 -30.11 1.69 -8.33
N LEU A 97 -30.65 0.71 -7.60
CA LEU A 97 -31.29 -0.49 -8.20
C LEU A 97 -32.70 -0.24 -8.81
N GLY A 98 -33.03 1.01 -9.17
CA GLY A 98 -34.36 1.40 -9.63
C GLY A 98 -35.41 1.51 -8.51
N GLU A 99 -36.53 2.19 -8.81
CA GLU A 99 -37.60 2.43 -7.83
C GLU A 99 -38.16 1.12 -7.26
N GLY A 100 -37.86 0.83 -5.99
CA GLY A 100 -38.51 -0.24 -5.22
C GLY A 100 -37.60 -1.32 -4.66
N ALA A 101 -36.34 -1.38 -5.08
CA ALA A 101 -35.32 -2.15 -4.35
C ALA A 101 -34.73 -1.23 -3.27
N GLY A 102 -34.87 -1.61 -2.00
CA GLY A 102 -34.20 -0.92 -0.91
C GLY A 102 -32.67 -0.94 -1.12
N ASP A 103 -31.96 -0.11 -0.35
CA ASP A 103 -30.52 -0.27 -0.12
C ASP A 103 -30.27 -1.62 0.57
N ASP A 104 -30.40 -2.73 -0.16
CA ASP A 104 -30.18 -4.07 0.37
C ASP A 104 -28.70 -4.40 0.23
N ASP A 105 -27.99 -4.37 1.36
CA ASP A 105 -26.62 -4.87 1.46
C ASP A 105 -26.60 -6.36 1.05
N ARG A 106 -25.84 -6.69 0.01
CA ARG A 106 -25.67 -8.08 -0.43
C ARG A 106 -24.25 -8.56 -0.16
N ASP A 107 -24.14 -9.79 0.34
CA ASP A 107 -22.85 -10.43 0.58
C ASP A 107 -22.19 -10.77 -0.76
N ALA A 108 -20.99 -10.23 -0.98
CA ALA A 108 -20.20 -10.45 -2.17
C ALA A 108 -18.91 -11.22 -1.80
N PRO A 109 -18.85 -12.55 -2.06
CA PRO A 109 -17.76 -13.35 -1.55
C PRO A 109 -16.47 -13.17 -2.36
N GLY A 110 -15.41 -12.76 -1.66
CA GLY A 110 -14.07 -12.59 -2.23
C GLY A 110 -13.84 -11.28 -2.97
N THR A 111 -14.69 -10.28 -2.74
CA THR A 111 -14.56 -8.93 -3.31
C THR A 111 -13.52 -8.08 -2.59
N ALA A 112 -13.01 -8.51 -1.43
CA ALA A 112 -11.87 -7.87 -0.78
C ALA A 112 -10.71 -8.85 -0.57
N CYS A 113 -9.50 -8.31 -0.57
CA CYS A 113 -8.30 -9.06 -0.23
C CYS A 113 -7.34 -8.23 0.62
N ASP A 114 -7.02 -8.76 1.80
CA ASP A 114 -5.89 -8.29 2.59
C ASP A 114 -4.62 -8.99 2.12
N THR A 115 -3.70 -8.23 1.55
CA THR A 115 -2.35 -8.71 1.20
C THR A 115 -1.36 -8.22 2.24
N ARG A 116 -1.01 -9.12 3.16
CA ARG A 116 0.02 -8.91 4.20
C ARG A 116 1.38 -9.29 3.65
N PHE A 117 2.40 -8.46 3.88
CA PHE A 117 3.73 -8.73 3.37
C PHE A 117 4.83 -8.27 4.32
N TRP A 118 6.01 -8.85 4.11
CA TRP A 118 7.24 -8.52 4.84
C TRP A 118 8.33 -8.19 3.85
N VAL A 119 9.16 -7.20 4.17
CA VAL A 119 10.35 -6.88 3.41
C VAL A 119 11.62 -7.32 4.13
N ALA A 120 12.66 -7.63 3.34
CA ALA A 120 13.94 -8.09 3.84
C ALA A 120 14.52 -7.10 4.88
N GLY A 121 14.72 -7.57 6.10
CA GLY A 121 15.22 -6.78 7.23
C GLY A 121 14.19 -6.61 8.36
N ASP A 122 12.90 -6.71 8.06
CA ASP A 122 11.85 -6.55 9.08
C ASP A 122 11.68 -7.77 9.96
N GLU A 123 12.01 -8.96 9.44
CA GLU A 123 12.02 -10.22 10.20
C GLU A 123 12.99 -10.19 11.40
N LYS A 124 13.98 -9.28 11.39
CA LYS A 124 14.97 -9.13 12.46
C LYS A 124 14.53 -8.16 13.56
N ARG A 125 13.40 -7.47 13.39
CA ARG A 125 12.87 -6.52 14.37
C ARG A 125 12.05 -7.26 15.43
N PRO A 126 12.26 -6.99 16.73
CA PRO A 126 11.36 -7.49 17.77
C PRO A 126 9.94 -6.99 17.49
N ARG A 127 8.97 -7.90 17.35
CA ARG A 127 7.57 -7.63 16.94
C ARG A 127 7.41 -7.22 15.47
N SER A 128 8.17 -7.82 14.56
CA SER A 128 7.93 -7.74 13.11
C SER A 128 6.43 -7.94 12.80
N GLN A 129 5.78 -6.89 12.30
CA GLN A 129 4.39 -6.93 11.85
C GLN A 129 4.39 -6.77 10.33
N PRO A 130 3.48 -7.45 9.62
CA PRO A 130 3.36 -7.27 8.18
C PRO A 130 2.83 -5.88 7.86
N ASP A 131 3.33 -5.33 6.77
CA ASP A 131 2.65 -4.27 6.04
C ASP A 131 1.42 -4.84 5.33
N LEU A 132 0.45 -3.99 5.02
CA LEU A 132 -0.82 -4.42 4.42
C LEU A 132 -1.20 -3.54 3.24
N VAL A 133 -1.53 -4.18 2.13
CA VAL A 133 -2.28 -3.59 1.01
C VAL A 133 -3.63 -4.26 0.96
N ARG A 134 -4.68 -3.45 0.79
CA ARG A 134 -6.03 -3.96 0.56
C ARG A 134 -6.47 -3.65 -0.86
N VAL A 135 -7.08 -4.64 -1.51
CA VAL A 135 -7.81 -4.45 -2.77
C VAL A 135 -9.27 -4.78 -2.51
N GLU A 136 -10.18 -3.92 -2.97
CA GLU A 136 -11.63 -4.14 -2.84
C GLU A 136 -12.32 -3.86 -4.17
N ASP A 137 -13.25 -4.72 -4.56
CA ASP A 137 -14.18 -4.45 -5.65
C ASP A 137 -15.35 -3.63 -5.07
N VAL A 138 -15.56 -2.45 -5.63
CA VAL A 138 -16.61 -1.52 -5.18
C VAL A 138 -17.92 -1.80 -5.90
N ALA A 139 -17.85 -1.98 -7.22
CA ALA A 139 -19.00 -2.28 -8.07
C ALA A 139 -18.51 -2.98 -9.35
N VAL A 140 -19.21 -4.02 -9.79
CA VAL A 140 -18.99 -4.66 -11.10
C VAL A 140 -20.34 -4.76 -11.80
N GLY A 141 -20.43 -4.28 -13.04
CA GLY A 141 -21.70 -4.19 -13.73
C GLY A 141 -21.62 -3.39 -15.03
N ASP A 142 -22.75 -2.82 -15.43
CA ASP A 142 -22.80 -1.90 -16.55
C ASP A 142 -22.07 -0.58 -16.23
N SER A 143 -21.81 0.19 -17.28
CA SER A 143 -21.01 1.40 -17.18
C SER A 143 -21.64 2.49 -16.32
N ASP A 144 -22.97 2.57 -16.30
CA ASP A 144 -23.70 3.61 -15.58
C ASP A 144 -23.73 3.29 -14.09
N THR A 145 -24.03 2.04 -13.72
CA THR A 145 -24.00 1.55 -12.34
C THR A 145 -22.62 1.70 -11.72
N VAL A 146 -21.56 1.34 -12.46
CA VAL A 146 -20.17 1.48 -12.00
C VAL A 146 -19.79 2.95 -11.83
N GLN A 147 -20.23 3.82 -12.75
CA GLN A 147 -19.98 5.25 -12.66
C GLN A 147 -20.68 5.87 -11.45
N ASP A 148 -21.95 5.55 -11.22
CA ASP A 148 -22.74 6.08 -10.10
C ASP A 148 -22.13 5.68 -8.74
N ASN A 149 -21.73 4.42 -8.58
CA ASN A 149 -21.08 3.95 -7.36
C ASN A 149 -19.71 4.62 -7.16
N TYR A 150 -18.93 4.77 -8.23
CA TYR A 150 -17.66 5.49 -8.17
C TYR A 150 -17.86 6.97 -7.81
N ASP A 151 -18.80 7.68 -8.43
CA ASP A 151 -19.01 9.12 -8.21
C ASP A 151 -19.55 9.40 -6.80
N THR A 152 -20.35 8.49 -6.26
CA THR A 152 -20.83 8.51 -4.87
C THR A 152 -19.69 8.47 -3.86
N LEU A 153 -18.64 7.69 -4.13
CA LEU A 153 -17.42 7.66 -3.31
C LEU A 153 -16.49 8.83 -3.60
N ALA A 154 -16.37 9.22 -4.87
CA ALA A 154 -15.48 10.28 -5.30
C ALA A 154 -15.91 11.64 -4.76
N LYS A 155 -17.21 11.92 -4.58
CA LYS A 155 -17.74 13.15 -3.93
C LYS A 155 -17.06 14.45 -4.38
N GLY A 156 -16.75 14.58 -5.66
CA GLY A 156 -16.07 15.76 -6.23
C GLY A 156 -14.59 15.91 -5.89
N ARG A 157 -13.93 14.85 -5.39
CA ARG A 157 -12.48 14.84 -5.12
C ARG A 157 -11.68 15.08 -6.42
N PRO A 158 -10.50 15.70 -6.32
CA PRO A 158 -9.63 15.90 -7.48
C PRO A 158 -9.27 14.57 -8.14
N ARG A 159 -9.44 14.50 -9.46
CA ARG A 159 -9.05 13.31 -10.24
C ARG A 159 -7.53 13.19 -10.29
N VAL A 160 -7.03 11.97 -10.16
CA VAL A 160 -5.61 11.66 -10.30
C VAL A 160 -5.23 11.78 -11.78
N PRO A 161 -4.22 12.61 -12.14
CA PRO A 161 -3.80 12.77 -13.52
C PRO A 161 -3.44 11.44 -14.18
N GLY A 162 -3.96 11.20 -15.38
CA GLY A 162 -3.70 9.98 -16.16
C GLY A 162 -4.34 8.71 -15.61
N GLY A 163 -5.19 8.81 -14.58
CA GLY A 163 -6.05 7.71 -14.10
C GLY A 163 -5.31 6.46 -13.59
N LEU A 164 -3.98 6.47 -13.50
CA LEU A 164 -3.17 5.32 -13.09
C LEU A 164 -3.45 4.04 -13.90
N GLY A 165 -3.70 4.19 -15.20
CA GLY A 165 -4.06 3.06 -16.07
C GLY A 165 -5.55 2.67 -16.00
N ALA A 166 -6.28 3.17 -15.02
CA ALA A 166 -7.73 3.14 -15.00
C ALA A 166 -8.32 4.32 -15.80
N ARG A 167 -9.64 4.29 -16.04
CA ARG A 167 -10.33 5.39 -16.73
C ARG A 167 -10.30 6.64 -15.87
N GLU A 168 -10.62 6.50 -14.59
CA GLU A 168 -10.56 7.57 -13.60
C GLU A 168 -10.13 7.02 -12.24
N CYS A 169 -9.41 7.83 -11.47
CA CYS A 169 -9.11 7.55 -10.08
C CYS A 169 -9.18 8.83 -9.24
N VAL A 170 -9.47 8.67 -7.95
CA VAL A 170 -9.38 9.70 -6.91
C VAL A 170 -8.65 9.12 -5.70
N LEU A 171 -8.00 9.98 -4.93
CA LEU A 171 -7.46 9.63 -3.62
C LEU A 171 -8.47 10.04 -2.55
N VAL A 172 -8.95 9.09 -1.75
CA VAL A 172 -9.86 9.33 -0.62
C VAL A 172 -9.21 8.79 0.64
N GLY A 173 -8.80 9.68 1.55
CA GLY A 173 -7.94 9.30 2.66
C GLY A 173 -6.58 8.85 2.13
N THR A 174 -6.26 7.57 2.33
CA THR A 174 -5.02 6.92 1.89
C THR A 174 -5.21 5.94 0.75
N ASP A 175 -6.45 5.80 0.26
CA ASP A 175 -6.81 4.75 -0.68
C ASP A 175 -7.16 5.36 -2.02
N TYR A 176 -6.71 4.71 -3.08
CA TYR A 176 -7.09 5.05 -4.44
C TYR A 176 -8.39 4.35 -4.78
N TYR A 177 -9.42 5.13 -5.10
CA TYR A 177 -10.66 4.62 -5.64
C TYR A 177 -10.64 4.89 -7.14
N CYS A 178 -10.79 3.85 -7.92
CA CYS A 178 -10.62 3.85 -9.35
C CYS A 178 -11.81 3.21 -10.03
N ARG A 179 -12.02 3.55 -11.29
CA ARG A 179 -12.97 2.84 -12.15
C ARG A 179 -12.42 2.59 -13.53
N MET A 180 -12.81 1.45 -14.07
CA MET A 180 -12.88 1.12 -15.49
C MET A 180 -14.31 1.40 -15.97
N SER A 181 -14.68 0.96 -17.17
CA SER A 181 -16.07 1.02 -17.60
C SER A 181 -16.96 0.10 -16.76
N HIS A 182 -16.58 -1.17 -16.60
CA HIS A 182 -17.44 -2.21 -16.01
C HIS A 182 -17.04 -2.64 -14.59
N ILE A 183 -16.10 -1.94 -13.96
CA ILE A 183 -15.69 -2.20 -12.58
C ILE A 183 -15.16 -0.94 -11.91
N ALA A 184 -15.59 -0.70 -10.68
CA ALA A 184 -14.97 0.22 -9.73
C ALA A 184 -14.26 -0.60 -8.65
N PHE A 185 -13.08 -0.15 -8.23
CA PHE A 185 -12.26 -0.85 -7.24
C PHE A 185 -11.48 0.15 -6.40
N SER A 186 -11.04 -0.30 -5.22
CA SER A 186 -10.12 0.44 -4.35
C SER A 186 -8.79 -0.32 -4.20
N VAL A 187 -7.70 0.43 -4.10
CA VAL A 187 -6.40 -0.08 -3.63
C VAL A 187 -5.93 0.83 -2.53
N GLY A 188 -5.87 0.28 -1.33
CA GLY A 188 -5.63 1.00 -0.10
C GLY A 188 -4.47 0.45 0.70
N THR A 189 -4.06 1.22 1.71
CA THR A 189 -3.10 0.78 2.71
C THR A 189 -3.82 0.31 3.95
N GLY A 190 -3.24 -0.64 4.66
CA GLY A 190 -3.67 -0.93 6.03
C GLY A 190 -3.41 0.24 6.98
N PRO A 191 -3.89 0.15 8.23
CA PRO A 191 -3.77 1.22 9.23
C PRO A 191 -2.32 1.52 9.63
N THR A 192 -1.37 0.66 9.27
CA THR A 192 0.04 0.75 9.67
C THR A 192 0.97 0.41 8.51
N LEU A 193 2.01 1.22 8.34
CA LEU A 193 3.17 0.97 7.49
C LEU A 193 4.42 0.90 8.39
N PHE A 194 5.13 -0.22 8.36
CA PHE A 194 6.34 -0.50 9.13
C PHE A 194 7.64 -0.24 8.35
N ILE A 195 7.54 -0.02 7.03
CA ILE A 195 8.67 0.43 6.22
C ILE A 195 9.08 1.86 6.61
N ASP A 196 10.32 2.01 7.09
CA ASP A 196 10.82 3.32 7.55
C ASP A 196 11.37 4.21 6.42
N SER A 197 11.81 3.63 5.31
CA SER A 197 12.41 4.41 4.22
C SER A 197 12.45 3.69 2.87
N PHE A 198 12.36 4.47 1.81
CA PHE A 198 12.50 4.04 0.42
C PHE A 198 13.76 4.62 -0.22
N ALA A 199 14.34 3.87 -1.15
CA ALA A 199 15.46 4.34 -1.95
C ALA A 199 15.00 5.50 -2.85
N GLY A 200 15.69 6.63 -2.79
CA GLY A 200 15.32 7.83 -3.55
C GLY A 200 14.20 8.67 -2.91
N GLN A 201 13.71 8.30 -1.73
CA GLN A 201 12.77 9.11 -0.97
C GLN A 201 13.36 10.49 -0.63
N PRO A 202 12.65 11.59 -0.93
CA PRO A 202 13.09 12.92 -0.51
C PRO A 202 13.17 13.02 1.01
N LYS A 203 14.23 13.66 1.53
CA LYS A 203 14.48 13.77 3.00
C LYS A 203 13.33 14.40 3.82
N ARG A 204 12.45 15.17 3.17
CA ARG A 204 11.33 15.88 3.82
C ARG A 204 10.00 15.13 3.71
N THR A 205 9.96 14.03 2.97
CA THR A 205 8.77 13.19 2.82
C THR A 205 8.91 12.04 3.80
N ASP A 206 7.92 11.81 4.65
CA ASP A 206 7.89 10.62 5.49
C ASP A 206 7.57 9.37 4.65
N ALA A 207 7.88 8.18 5.17
CA ALA A 207 7.73 6.94 4.42
C ALA A 207 6.28 6.63 4.07
N HIS A 208 5.33 7.02 4.91
CA HIS A 208 3.92 6.79 4.67
C HIS A 208 3.39 7.68 3.54
N ALA A 209 3.73 8.97 3.52
CA ALA A 209 3.42 9.85 2.40
C ALA A 209 4.07 9.37 1.09
N TYR A 210 5.32 8.89 1.15
CA TYR A 210 5.99 8.32 -0.01
C TYR A 210 5.29 7.05 -0.51
N TRP A 211 4.88 6.17 0.41
CA TRP A 211 4.11 4.96 0.09
C TRP A 211 2.83 5.30 -0.66
N VAL A 212 2.00 6.18 -0.09
CA VAL A 212 0.71 6.58 -0.68
C VAL A 212 0.91 7.24 -2.04
N HIS A 213 1.90 8.11 -2.21
CA HIS A 213 2.02 8.90 -3.45
C HIS A 213 2.95 8.32 -4.51
N THR A 214 3.76 7.31 -4.18
CA THR A 214 4.75 6.74 -5.10
C THR A 214 4.61 5.23 -5.25
N VAL A 215 4.39 4.48 -4.17
CA VAL A 215 4.31 3.01 -4.25
C VAL A 215 2.90 2.53 -4.61
N LEU A 216 1.89 2.99 -3.87
CA LEU A 216 0.51 2.58 -4.05
C LEU A 216 -0.01 2.83 -5.49
N PRO A 217 0.36 3.93 -6.18
CA PRO A 217 0.00 4.12 -7.59
C PRO A 217 0.53 3.05 -8.54
N GLU A 218 1.70 2.46 -8.27
CA GLU A 218 2.20 1.34 -9.07
C GLU A 218 1.38 0.07 -8.84
N LEU A 219 0.95 -0.17 -7.60
CA LEU A 219 0.04 -1.28 -7.29
C LEU A 219 -1.33 -1.09 -7.96
N VAL A 220 -1.87 0.14 -7.96
CA VAL A 220 -3.08 0.50 -8.71
C VAL A 220 -2.91 0.21 -10.20
N ARG A 221 -1.78 0.61 -10.81
CA ARG A 221 -1.50 0.31 -12.23
C ARG A 221 -1.45 -1.18 -12.51
N SER A 222 -0.89 -1.97 -11.61
CA SER A 222 -0.84 -3.43 -11.76
C SER A 222 -2.24 -4.04 -11.73
N VAL A 223 -3.08 -3.63 -10.77
CA VAL A 223 -4.50 -4.03 -10.71
C VAL A 223 -5.25 -3.62 -11.97
N ALA A 224 -5.19 -2.34 -12.33
CA ALA A 224 -5.87 -1.79 -13.51
C ALA A 224 -5.47 -2.52 -14.80
N SER A 225 -4.21 -2.93 -14.94
CA SER A 225 -3.73 -3.64 -16.13
C SER A 225 -4.39 -5.01 -16.38
N LYS A 226 -4.96 -5.61 -15.33
CA LYS A 226 -5.68 -6.88 -15.43
C LYS A 226 -7.15 -6.70 -15.74
N LEU A 227 -7.68 -5.49 -15.61
CA LEU A 227 -9.10 -5.22 -15.78
C LEU A 227 -9.38 -4.77 -17.22
N PRO A 228 -10.57 -5.05 -17.76
CA PRO A 228 -10.92 -4.63 -19.12
C PRO A 228 -11.01 -3.11 -19.22
N ALA A 229 -10.43 -2.55 -20.29
CA ALA A 229 -10.36 -1.11 -20.52
C ALA A 229 -11.64 -0.48 -21.09
N THR A 230 -12.50 -1.30 -21.70
CA THR A 230 -13.68 -0.89 -22.47
C THR A 230 -14.96 -1.07 -21.72
#